data_AF-A0A536IWN2-F1
#
_entry.id   AF-A0A536IWN2-F1
#
_cell.length_a   1.000
_cell.length_b   1.000
_cell.length_c   1.000
_cell.angle_alpha   90.00
_cell.angle_beta   90.00
_cell.angle_gamma   90.00
#
_symmetry.space_group_name_H-M   'P 1'
#
loop_
_entity.id
_entity.type
_entity.pdbx_description
1 polymer ?
#
loop_
_entity_poly.entity_id
_entity_poly.type
_entity_poly.pdbx_seq_one_letter_code
_entity_poly.pdbx_strand_id
1 'polypeptide(L)'
;ARYVSGYIHFPGEKTATTASHAWAEAWVAGRGWIGFDATHPVRTTQHHVRLAVGRDYTDAAPTRGVYVGSAIGTMAISVKTQAVDAGRAQSADQI
;
A
#
# COMPACT_ATOMS: atom_id res chain seq x y z
N ALA A 1 -7.28 15.51 -1.74
CA ALA A 1 -6.53 14.30 -2.16
C ALA A 1 -5.88 13.69 -0.92
N ARG A 2 -5.44 12.43 -1.00
CA ARG A 2 -4.69 11.74 0.07
C ARG A 2 -3.50 10.99 -0.52
N TYR A 3 -2.44 10.91 0.26
CA TYR A 3 -1.30 10.03 0.01
C TYR A 3 -1.66 8.62 0.44
N VAL A 4 -1.26 7.62 -0.34
CA VAL A 4 -1.51 6.21 -0.06
C VAL A 4 -0.19 5.45 -0.10
N SER A 5 0.06 4.64 0.93
CA SER A 5 1.18 3.69 0.96
C SER A 5 0.65 2.25 0.93
N GLY A 6 1.38 1.37 0.26
CA GLY A 6 0.95 0.00 0.07
C GLY A 6 1.91 -0.81 -0.79
N TYR A 7 1.36 -1.75 -1.55
CA TYR A 7 2.12 -2.65 -2.44
C TYR A 7 1.37 -2.86 -3.76
N ILE A 8 2.10 -3.20 -4.83
CA ILE A 8 1.49 -3.64 -6.09
C ILE A 8 1.72 -5.14 -6.27
N HIS A 9 0.65 -5.89 -6.46
CA HIS A 9 0.74 -7.30 -6.85
C HIS A 9 0.92 -7.43 -8.36
N PHE A 10 2.03 -8.03 -8.81
CA PHE A 10 2.26 -8.34 -10.23
C PHE A 10 1.93 -9.82 -10.51
N PRO A 11 0.83 -10.12 -11.21
CA PRO A 11 0.45 -11.50 -11.54
C PRO A 11 1.53 -12.18 -12.38
N GLY A 12 1.99 -13.35 -11.97
CA GLY A 12 3.01 -14.14 -12.68
C GLY A 12 4.39 -14.10 -12.01
N GLU A 13 4.65 -13.13 -11.14
CA GLU A 13 5.90 -13.05 -10.36
C GLU A 13 5.72 -13.77 -9.01
N LYS A 14 5.63 -15.10 -9.06
CA LYS A 14 5.19 -15.96 -7.92
C LYS A 14 6.01 -15.85 -6.62
N THR A 15 7.16 -15.19 -6.64
CA THR A 15 8.10 -15.14 -5.51
C THR A 15 8.83 -13.80 -5.33
N ALA A 16 8.49 -12.76 -6.10
CA ALA A 16 9.17 -11.48 -5.96
C ALA A 16 8.82 -10.83 -4.62
N THR A 17 9.84 -10.50 -3.84
CA THR A 17 9.66 -9.60 -2.68
C THR A 17 9.21 -8.27 -3.25
N THR A 18 8.01 -7.83 -2.90
CA THR A 18 7.46 -6.57 -3.42
C THR A 18 8.01 -5.42 -2.59
N ALA A 19 8.59 -4.42 -3.24
CA ALA A 19 8.93 -3.16 -2.58
C ALA A 19 7.65 -2.40 -2.20
N SER A 20 7.73 -1.60 -1.12
CA SER A 20 6.64 -0.68 -0.80
C SER A 20 6.40 0.28 -1.96
N HIS A 21 5.14 0.58 -2.23
CA HIS A 21 4.71 1.50 -3.27
C HIS A 21 3.87 2.64 -2.70
N ALA A 22 3.76 3.72 -3.47
CA ALA A 22 2.94 4.87 -3.11
C ALA A 22 2.23 5.47 -4.32
N TRP A 23 1.02 5.97 -4.08
CA TRP A 23 0.19 6.65 -5.08
C TRP A 23 -0.68 7.72 -4.44
N ALA A 24 -1.40 8.49 -5.25
CA ALA A 24 -2.33 9.50 -4.78
C ALA A 24 -3.78 9.08 -5.04
N GLU A 25 -4.69 9.43 -4.12
CA GLU A 25 -6.12 9.30 -4.34
C GLU A 25 -6.83 10.65 -4.23
N ALA A 26 -7.79 10.89 -5.13
CA ALA A 26 -8.64 12.08 -5.09
C ALA A 26 -10.10 11.69 -4.88
N TRP A 27 -10.80 12.43 -4.03
CA TRP A 27 -12.24 12.30 -3.90
C TRP A 27 -12.92 12.99 -5.08
N VAL A 28 -13.78 12.24 -5.77
CA VAL A 28 -14.59 12.73 -6.87
C VAL A 28 -16.05 12.58 -6.47
N ALA A 29 -16.79 13.70 -6.44
CA ALA A 29 -18.20 13.71 -6.08
C ALA A 29 -18.99 12.69 -6.92
N GLY A 30 -19.79 11.85 -6.26
CA GLY A 30 -20.57 10.78 -6.89
C GLY A 30 -19.76 9.55 -7.35
N ARG A 31 -18.42 9.54 -7.19
CA ARG A 31 -17.56 8.40 -7.59
C ARG A 31 -16.65 7.88 -6.48
N GLY A 32 -16.52 8.62 -5.38
CA GLY A 32 -15.69 8.23 -4.25
C GLY A 32 -14.20 8.52 -4.48
N TRP A 33 -13.33 7.74 -3.83
CA TRP A 33 -11.88 7.87 -3.96
C TRP A 33 -11.39 7.18 -5.24
N ILE A 34 -10.68 7.93 -6.09
CA ILE A 34 -10.05 7.42 -7.31
C ILE A 34 -8.54 7.50 -7.15
N GLY A 35 -7.84 6.39 -7.41
CA GLY A 35 -6.39 6.30 -7.32
C GLY A 35 -5.66 6.56 -8.63
N PHE A 36 -4.52 7.23 -8.50
CA PHE A 36 -3.66 7.68 -9.58
C PHE A 36 -2.22 7.29 -9.25
N ASP A 37 -1.67 6.38 -10.04
CA ASP A 37 -0.29 5.97 -9.96
C ASP A 37 0.52 6.78 -10.98
N ALA A 38 1.47 7.59 -10.49
CA ALA A 38 2.31 8.41 -11.36
C ALA A 38 3.51 7.63 -11.90
N THR A 39 3.89 6.51 -11.27
CA THR A 39 5.05 5.70 -11.70
C THR A 39 4.65 4.70 -12.77
N HIS A 40 3.45 4.16 -12.65
CA HIS A 40 2.81 3.35 -13.69
C HIS A 40 1.65 4.20 -14.19
N PRO A 41 1.71 4.82 -15.38
CA PRO A 41 0.75 5.83 -15.86
C PRO A 41 -0.66 5.25 -16.11
N VAL A 42 -1.27 4.76 -15.05
CA VAL A 42 -2.50 3.98 -14.97
C VAL A 42 -3.29 4.41 -13.74
N ARG A 43 -4.59 4.11 -13.74
CA ARG A 43 -5.39 4.17 -12.52
C ARG A 43 -5.05 2.97 -11.64
N THR A 44 -5.23 3.15 -10.34
CA THR A 44 -5.11 2.03 -9.40
C THR A 44 -6.12 0.95 -9.74
N THR A 45 -5.70 -0.31 -9.62
CA THR A 45 -6.54 -1.48 -9.87
C THR A 45 -6.65 -2.31 -8.59
N GLN A 46 -7.33 -3.46 -8.67
CA GLN A 46 -7.34 -4.47 -7.61
C GLN A 46 -5.94 -4.97 -7.21
N HIS A 47 -4.91 -4.71 -8.02
CA HIS A 47 -3.53 -5.07 -7.73
C HIS A 47 -2.83 -4.07 -6.80
N HIS A 48 -3.40 -2.88 -6.57
CA HIS A 48 -2.90 -1.90 -5.62
C HIS A 48 -3.44 -2.20 -4.22
N VAL A 49 -2.62 -2.86 -3.40
CA VAL A 49 -2.98 -3.24 -2.04
C VAL A 49 -2.66 -2.08 -1.10
N ARG A 50 -3.70 -1.35 -0.69
CA ARG A 50 -3.60 -0.22 0.25
C ARG A 50 -3.30 -0.71 1.67
N LEU A 51 -2.32 -0.08 2.33
CA LEU A 51 -2.04 -0.31 3.76
C LEU A 51 -2.34 0.90 4.64
N ALA A 52 -1.92 2.10 4.23
CA ALA A 52 -2.18 3.31 5.00
C ALA A 52 -2.51 4.50 4.09
N VAL A 53 -3.21 5.48 4.64
CA VAL A 53 -3.55 6.74 3.97
C VAL A 53 -3.26 7.93 4.88
N GLY A 54 -2.82 9.03 4.29
CA GLY A 54 -2.41 10.22 5.02
C GLY A 54 -2.48 11.49 4.18
N ARG A 55 -2.17 12.65 4.77
CA ARG A 55 -2.02 13.89 4.00
C ARG A 55 -0.79 13.83 3.11
N ASP A 56 0.28 13.22 3.62
CA ASP A 56 1.56 13.00 2.95
C ASP A 56 2.24 11.73 3.47
N TYR A 57 3.50 11.52 3.06
CA TYR A 57 4.30 10.39 3.49
C TYR A 57 4.43 10.27 5.00
N THR A 58 4.49 11.37 5.74
CA THR A 58 4.73 11.34 7.18
C THR A 58 3.56 10.73 7.97
N ASP A 59 2.34 10.86 7.45
CA ASP A 59 1.13 10.27 8.01
C ASP A 59 0.97 8.77 7.67
N ALA A 60 1.69 8.26 6.65
CA ALA A 60 1.51 6.92 6.10
C ALA A 60 2.82 6.15 5.88
N ALA A 61 3.90 6.57 6.54
CA ALA A 61 5.21 5.94 6.42
C ALA A 61 5.17 4.50 6.98
N PRO A 62 5.77 3.51 6.30
CA PRO A 62 5.79 2.13 6.78
C PRO A 62 6.52 1.96 8.12
N THR A 63 7.48 2.84 8.40
CA THR A 63 8.20 2.92 9.68
C THR A 63 8.52 4.38 10.00
N ARG A 64 8.20 4.84 11.21
CA ARG A 64 8.52 6.20 11.69
C ARG A 64 8.79 6.17 13.19
N GLY A 65 9.82 6.89 13.62
CA GLY A 65 10.19 7.01 15.03
C GLY A 65 11.60 7.58 15.20
N VAL A 66 11.97 7.87 16.44
CA VAL A 66 13.33 8.25 16.82
C VAL A 66 13.87 7.17 17.73
N TYR A 67 15.06 6.66 17.40
CA TYR A 67 15.81 5.77 18.27
C TYR A 67 16.88 6.58 19.01
N VAL A 68 16.94 6.46 20.35
CA VAL A 68 17.95 7.11 21.19
C VAL A 68 18.68 6.04 22.01
N GLY A 69 19.96 5.84 21.72
CA GLY A 69 20.80 4.86 22.41
C GLY A 69 22.02 4.46 21.58
N SER A 70 22.94 3.71 22.18
CA SER A 70 24.12 3.18 21.49
C SER A 70 23.81 1.80 20.88
N ALA A 71 23.23 1.77 19.67
CA ALA A 71 23.04 0.51 18.94
C ALA A 71 23.40 0.64 17.46
N ILE A 72 23.96 -0.44 16.91
CA ILE A 72 24.04 -0.69 15.47
C ILE A 72 22.85 -1.60 15.15
N GLY A 73 21.87 -1.08 14.41
CA GLY A 73 20.65 -1.79 14.06
C GLY A 73 20.59 -2.12 12.58
N THR A 74 20.13 -3.33 12.25
CA THR A 74 19.79 -3.73 10.87
C THR A 74 18.29 -3.93 10.79
N MET A 75 17.66 -3.40 9.75
CA MET A 75 16.26 -3.65 9.45
C MET A 75 16.15 -4.40 8.12
N ALA A 76 15.60 -5.62 8.17
CA ALA A 76 15.30 -6.43 7.00
C ALA A 76 13.79 -6.63 6.91
N ILE A 77 13.20 -6.25 5.77
CA ILE A 77 11.77 -6.35 5.52
C ILE A 77 11.58 -7.13 4.21
N SER A 78 10.69 -8.12 4.24
CA SER A 78 10.25 -8.84 3.04
C SER A 78 8.74 -8.96 3.06
N VAL A 79 8.09 -8.55 1.99
CA VAL A 79 6.64 -8.66 1.80
C VAL A 79 6.37 -9.46 0.53
N LYS A 80 5.40 -10.37 0.63
CA LYS A 80 4.90 -11.17 -0.49
C LYS A 80 3.41 -10.91 -0.63
N THR A 81 2.97 -10.67 -1.86
CA THR A 81 1.55 -10.53 -2.20
C THR A 81 1.09 -11.78 -2.94
N GLN A 82 -0.13 -12.22 -2.66
CA GLN A 82 -0.74 -13.38 -3.33
C GLN A 82 -2.17 -13.04 -3.71
N ALA A 83 -2.63 -13.58 -4.85
CA ALA A 83 -4.04 -13.57 -5.17
C ALA A 83 -4.81 -14.39 -4.14
N VAL A 84 -5.96 -13.88 -3.72
CA VAL A 84 -6.90 -14.59 -2.84
C VAL A 84 -8.17 -14.89 -3.63
N ASP A 85 -8.67 -16.12 -3.50
CA ASP A 85 -9.95 -16.49 -4.11
C ASP A 85 -11.08 -15.66 -3.47
N ALA A 86 -12.00 -15.18 -4.32
CA ALA A 86 -13.05 -14.25 -3.92
C ALA A 86 -13.98 -14.76 -2.80
N GLY A 87 -14.01 -16.07 -2.55
CA GLY A 87 -14.81 -16.69 -1.48
C GLY A 87 -14.33 -16.43 -0.05
N ARG A 88 -13.13 -15.87 0.15
CA ARG A 88 -12.53 -15.67 1.50
C ARG A 88 -12.59 -14.23 2.03
N ALA A 89 -12.94 -13.25 1.20
CA ALA A 89 -12.78 -11.82 1.52
C ALA A 89 -14.00 -11.15 2.18
N GLN A 90 -15.15 -11.83 2.29
CA GLN A 90 -16.42 -11.23 2.72
C GLN A 90 -16.64 -11.16 4.25
N SER A 91 -15.71 -11.63 5.08
CA SER A 91 -15.91 -11.78 6.53
C SER A 91 -15.43 -10.60 7.39
N ALA A 92 -14.85 -9.54 6.83
CA ALA A 92 -14.11 -8.54 7.61
C ALA A 92 -14.76 -7.14 7.73
N ASP A 93 -15.94 -6.90 7.16
CA ASP A 93 -16.50 -5.53 7.04
C ASP A 93 -17.80 -5.32 7.87
N GLN A 94 -17.95 -6.02 9.00
CA GLN A 94 -19.05 -5.82 9.95
C GLN A 94 -18.51 -5.50 11.34
N ILE A 95 -18.26 -4.21 11.60
CA ILE A 95 -18.26 -3.60 12.93
C ILE A 95 -18.99 -2.26 12.84
#